data_AF-A0A0F3MQX2-F1
#
_entry.id   AF-A0A0F3MQX2-F1
#
_cell.length_a   1.000
_cell.length_b   1.000
_cell.length_c   1.000
_cell.angle_alpha   90.00
_cell.angle_beta   90.00
_cell.angle_gamma   90.00
#
_symmetry.space_group_name_H-M   'P 1'
#
loop_
_entity.id
_entity.type
_entity.pdbx_description
1 polymer ?
#
loop_
_entity_poly.entity_id
_entity_poly.type
_entity_poly.pdbx_seq_one_letter_code
_entity_poly.pdbx_strand_id
1 'polypeptide(L)'
;MPGCIRNYDEKIARQEMEVNYFAPLHLINAFSENLIKNNNCAIVNIISIGGLYPSPVYVTYSASKSALYSLTQAIRIEMMMYTR
;
A
#
# COMPACT_ATOMS: atom_id res chain seq x y z
N MET A 1 -10.76 -4.69 -20.68
CA MET A 1 -10.35 -3.30 -20.96
C MET A 1 -8.94 -3.33 -21.54
N PRO A 2 -8.65 -2.59 -22.63
CA PRO A 2 -7.29 -2.51 -23.16
C PRO A 2 -6.34 -1.95 -22.09
N GLY A 3 -5.13 -2.50 -21.99
CA GLY A 3 -4.14 -2.11 -20.98
C GLY A 3 -3.65 -0.67 -21.14
N CYS A 4 -2.88 -0.19 -20.16
CA CYS A 4 -2.52 1.23 -20.01
C CYS A 4 -1.65 1.84 -21.12
N ILE A 5 -1.07 1.03 -22.01
CA ILE A 5 -0.06 1.47 -23.00
C ILE A 5 -0.64 2.41 -24.07
N ARG A 6 -1.93 2.29 -24.41
CA ARG A 6 -2.54 3.09 -25.49
C ARG A 6 -3.52 4.15 -25.03
N ASN A 7 -4.16 3.98 -23.87
CA ASN A 7 -5.15 4.92 -23.35
C ASN A 7 -5.43 4.61 -21.86
N TYR A 8 -4.70 5.25 -20.95
CA TYR A 8 -5.00 5.16 -19.51
C TYR A 8 -5.52 6.51 -19.00
N ASP A 9 -6.41 6.46 -18.01
CA ASP A 9 -6.87 7.66 -17.33
C ASP A 9 -5.93 7.98 -16.17
N GLU A 10 -5.13 9.04 -16.33
CA GLU A 10 -4.19 9.49 -15.29
C GLU A 10 -4.90 9.83 -13.98
N LYS A 11 -6.13 10.35 -14.03
CA LYS A 11 -6.87 10.70 -12.81
C LYS A 11 -7.21 9.45 -12.00
N ILE A 12 -7.61 8.37 -12.68
CA ILE A 12 -7.86 7.08 -12.04
C ILE A 12 -6.56 6.54 -11.43
N ALA A 13 -5.46 6.57 -12.17
CA ALA A 13 -4.17 6.08 -11.68
C ALA A 13 -3.70 6.84 -10.42
N ARG A 14 -3.87 8.17 -10.40
CA ARG A 14 -3.58 9.00 -9.22
C ARG A 14 -4.49 8.65 -8.06
N GLN A 15 -5.81 8.58 -8.30
CA GLN A 15 -6.78 8.23 -7.28
C GLN A 15 -6.51 6.86 -6.66
N GLU A 16 -6.11 5.87 -7.46
CA GLU A 16 -5.71 4.56 -6.97
C GLU A 16 -4.51 4.64 -6.02
N MET A 17 -3.52 5.50 -6.31
CA MET A 17 -2.38 5.68 -5.43
C MET A 17 -2.73 6.44 -4.15
N GLU A 18 -3.52 7.52 -4.27
CA GLU A 18 -4.03 8.28 -3.11
C GLU A 18 -4.77 7.37 -2.12
N VAL A 19 -5.65 6.50 -2.64
CA VAL A 19 -6.48 5.64 -1.79
C VAL A 19 -5.73 4.38 -1.33
N ASN A 20 -5.02 3.68 -2.22
CA ASN A 20 -4.45 2.37 -1.88
C ASN A 20 -3.07 2.46 -1.23
N TYR A 21 -2.32 3.55 -1.41
CA TYR A 21 -0.96 3.68 -0.88
C TYR A 21 -0.83 4.83 0.11
N PHE A 22 -1.14 6.06 -0.31
CA PHE A 22 -0.92 7.23 0.53
C PHE A 22 -1.85 7.26 1.74
N ALA A 23 -3.13 6.93 1.59
CA ALA A 23 -4.06 6.91 2.72
C ALA A 23 -3.63 5.92 3.83
N PRO A 24 -3.26 4.65 3.55
CA PRO A 24 -2.66 3.76 4.55
C PRO A 24 -1.38 4.31 5.18
N LEU A 25 -0.47 4.88 4.38
CA LEU A 25 0.77 5.48 4.88
C LEU A 25 0.48 6.63 5.86
N HIS A 26 -0.45 7.51 5.51
CA HIS A 26 -0.88 8.62 6.37
C HIS A 26 -1.51 8.12 7.67
N LEU A 27 -2.35 7.08 7.61
CA LEU A 27 -2.92 6.47 8.82
C LEU A 27 -1.83 5.89 9.72
N ILE A 28 -0.90 5.11 9.17
CA ILE A 28 0.22 4.54 9.92
C ILE A 28 1.02 5.66 10.61
N ASN A 29 1.33 6.73 9.89
CA ASN A 29 2.05 7.87 10.45
C ASN A 29 1.25 8.58 11.56
N ALA A 30 -0.06 8.79 11.35
CA ALA A 30 -0.93 9.46 12.32
C ALA A 30 -1.07 8.67 13.64
N PHE A 31 -0.95 7.34 13.58
CA PHE A 31 -0.99 6.47 14.76
C PHE A 31 0.40 6.02 15.24
N SER A 32 1.48 6.52 14.64
CA SER A 32 2.85 6.04 14.87
C SER A 32 3.26 6.00 16.35
N GLU A 33 2.96 7.06 17.11
CA GLU A 33 3.27 7.08 18.55
C GLU A 33 2.58 5.95 19.32
N ASN A 34 1.29 5.71 19.05
CA ASN A 34 0.52 4.67 19.73
C ASN A 34 0.94 3.28 19.27
N LEU A 35 1.35 3.13 18.01
CA LEU A 35 1.88 1.88 17.48
C LEU A 35 3.22 1.54 18.14
N ILE A 36 4.12 2.51 18.27
CA ILE A 36 5.47 2.30 18.83
C ILE A 36 5.45 2.08 20.35
N LYS A 37 4.58 2.80 21.09
CA LYS A 37 4.52 2.71 22.58
C LYS A 37 3.84 1.43 23.09
N ASN A 38 3.05 0.74 22.26
CA ASN A 38 2.25 -0.40 22.68
C ASN A 38 2.80 -1.72 22.13
N ASN A 39 3.18 -2.63 23.02
CA ASN A 39 3.67 -3.97 22.67
C ASN A 39 2.58 -4.92 22.13
N ASN A 40 1.31 -4.50 22.16
CA ASN A 40 0.16 -5.27 21.69
C ASN A 40 -0.63 -4.48 20.65
N CYS A 41 0.04 -4.08 19.57
CA CYS A 41 -0.59 -3.42 18.43
C CYS A 41 -0.36 -4.22 17.14
N ALA A 42 -1.19 -4.00 16.13
CA ALA A 42 -1.04 -4.62 14.82
C ALA A 42 -1.53 -3.67 13.72
N ILE A 43 -0.89 -3.76 12.55
CA ILE A 43 -1.30 -3.08 11.32
C ILE A 43 -1.66 -4.16 10.31
N VAL A 44 -2.87 -4.10 9.76
CA VAL A 44 -3.35 -5.05 8.75
C VAL A 44 -3.79 -4.28 7.51
N ASN A 45 -2.98 -4.34 6.45
CA ASN A 45 -3.30 -3.75 5.15
C ASN A 45 -3.92 -4.78 4.20
N ILE A 46 -5.00 -4.40 3.52
CA ILE A 46 -5.65 -5.25 2.52
C ILE A 46 -5.01 -5.02 1.14
N ILE A 47 -4.17 -5.98 0.75
CA ILE A 47 -3.56 -6.03 -0.58
C ILE A 47 -4.44 -6.81 -1.58
N SER A 48 -3.90 -7.12 -2.75
CA SER A 48 -4.53 -7.96 -3.77
C SER A 48 -3.51 -8.97 -4.32
N ILE A 49 -3.98 -10.10 -4.84
CA ILE A 49 -3.14 -10.98 -5.68
C ILE A 49 -2.51 -10.21 -6.84
N GLY A 50 -3.21 -9.19 -7.35
CA GLY A 50 -2.71 -8.28 -8.38
C GLY A 50 -1.53 -7.42 -7.94
N GLY A 51 -1.24 -7.33 -6.64
CA GLY A 51 -0.03 -6.69 -6.11
C GLY A 51 1.20 -7.60 -6.10
N LEU A 52 1.00 -8.93 -6.15
CA LEU A 52 2.07 -9.94 -6.25
C LEU A 52 2.27 -10.41 -7.70
N TYR A 53 1.16 -10.57 -8.43
CA TYR A 53 1.11 -10.97 -9.83
C TYR A 53 0.32 -9.92 -10.63
N PRO A 54 1.00 -8.87 -11.12
CA PRO A 54 0.34 -7.76 -11.83
C PRO A 54 -0.43 -8.23 -13.06
N SER A 55 -1.64 -7.71 -13.24
CA SER A 55 -2.49 -8.04 -14.39
C SER A 55 -2.40 -6.96 -15.46
N PRO A 56 -2.24 -7.31 -16.75
CA PRO A 56 -2.25 -6.34 -17.84
C PRO A 56 -3.60 -5.64 -18.03
N VAL A 57 -4.67 -6.14 -17.41
CA VAL A 57 -6.02 -5.53 -17.44
C VAL A 57 -6.19 -4.48 -16.33
N TYR A 58 -5.38 -4.52 -15.27
CA TYR A 58 -5.50 -3.68 -14.08
C TYR A 58 -4.16 -3.01 -13.72
N VAL A 59 -3.43 -2.49 -14.71
CA VAL A 59 -2.02 -2.13 -14.54
C VAL A 59 -1.77 -1.14 -13.39
N THR A 60 -2.51 -0.02 -13.36
CA THR A 60 -2.31 1.04 -12.36
C THR A 60 -2.80 0.61 -10.98
N TYR A 61 -3.94 -0.10 -10.92
CA TYR A 61 -4.44 -0.72 -9.70
C TYR A 61 -3.43 -1.72 -9.11
N SER A 62 -2.93 -2.64 -9.94
CA SER A 62 -1.90 -3.62 -9.57
C SER A 62 -0.67 -2.90 -9.02
N ALA A 63 -0.20 -1.85 -9.69
CA ALA A 63 0.94 -1.06 -9.21
C ALA A 63 0.67 -0.45 -7.82
N SER A 64 -0.51 0.15 -7.59
CA SER A 64 -0.88 0.72 -6.28
C SER A 64 -0.93 -0.35 -5.16
N LYS A 65 -1.39 -1.57 -5.48
CA LYS A 65 -1.42 -2.69 -4.53
C LYS A 65 -0.03 -3.30 -4.30
N SER A 66 0.85 -3.31 -5.30
CA SER A 66 2.26 -3.67 -5.13
C SER A 66 2.99 -2.66 -4.23
N ALA A 67 2.69 -1.37 -4.37
CA ALA A 67 3.23 -0.32 -3.50
C ALA A 67 2.79 -0.53 -2.03
N LEU A 68 1.50 -0.80 -1.80
CA LEU A 68 0.98 -1.12 -0.46
C LEU A 68 1.59 -2.41 0.11
N TYR A 69 1.81 -3.43 -0.72
CA TYR A 69 2.50 -4.65 -0.30
C TYR A 69 3.92 -4.35 0.17
N SER A 70 4.69 -3.61 -0.62
CA SER A 70 6.07 -3.21 -0.28
C SER A 70 6.10 -2.39 1.02
N LEU A 71 5.20 -1.41 1.16
CA LEU A 71 5.02 -0.64 2.38
C LEU A 71 4.78 -1.54 3.59
N THR A 72 3.88 -2.51 3.47
CA THR A 72 3.53 -3.43 4.56
C THR A 72 4.74 -4.27 5.00
N GLN A 73 5.58 -4.71 4.06
CA GLN A 73 6.79 -5.46 4.41
C GLN A 73 7.85 -4.56 5.06
N ALA A 74 8.04 -3.34 4.55
CA ALA A 74 8.99 -2.39 5.13
C ALA A 74 8.60 -1.99 6.56
N ILE A 75 7.34 -1.59 6.77
CA ILE A 75 6.82 -1.20 8.10
C ILE A 75 6.92 -2.36 9.10
N ARG A 76 6.70 -3.61 8.66
CA ARG A 76 6.87 -4.78 9.54
C ARG A 76 8.28 -4.84 10.12
N ILE A 77 9.30 -4.61 9.28
CA ILE A 77 10.71 -4.63 9.69
C ILE A 77 11.02 -3.39 10.54
N GLU A 78 10.54 -2.22 10.13
CA GLU A 78 10.73 -0.96 10.87
C GLU A 78 10.15 -1.05 12.29
N MET A 79 8.95 -1.62 12.46
CA MET A 79 8.32 -1.83 13.76
C MET A 79 9.16 -2.71 14.71
N MET A 80 9.86 -3.72 14.16
CA MET A 80 10.78 -4.56 14.95
C MET A 80 12.01 -3.79 15.46
N MET A 81 12.35 -2.64 14.88
CA MET A 81 13.43 -1.80 15.38
C MET A 81 13.04 -1.08 16.68
N TYR A 82 11.74 -0.86 16.89
CA TYR A 82 11.20 -0.14 18.05
C TYR A 82 10.76 -1.06 19.19
N THR A 83 10.29 -2.27 18.89
CA THR A 83 9.92 -3.26 19.91
C THR A 83 11.17 -4.06 20.31
N ARG A 84 11.86 -3.60 21.35
CA ARG A 84 12.93 -4.34 22.06
C ARG A 84 12.45 -4.81 23.42
#